data_AF-F0RGP6-F1
#
_entry.id   AF-F0RGP6-F1
#
_cell.length_a   1.000
_cell.length_b   1.000
_cell.length_c   1.000
_cell.angle_alpha   90.00
_cell.angle_beta   90.00
_cell.angle_gamma   90.00
#
_symmetry.space_group_name_H-M   'P 1'
#
loop_
_entity.id
_entity.type
_entity.pdbx_description
1 polymer ?
#
loop_
_entity_poly.entity_id
_entity_poly.type
_entity_poly.pdbx_seq_one_letter_code
_entity_poly.pdbx_strand_id
1 'polypeptide(L)'
;MKNLNFKRTYLLGLTFVAVLQSCSKDTDSLEQQTEVAEAQELAISEAFENELYECGYVDGNWSSTAYLSSSIGTSSETNFMQTQNSKIAAVWGRPAVPLSFVKDNSNPNSTYNAISYGSGKIYYGEAIYNAAKAQGQIANVMILAHEFAHQLQFTYGYPSKNESTARAAELEADGMAGYYLRRPNGYNKTSFSQIATAYEFAASIGDNNTTSPGHHGRSYQRRSAVRLGFLLGAYDLNAASFDYNFFYYYNGVLNGSYKQEKSEYFNAELDKYIRSYAKELQKISNGEMSDEEYFNLD
;
A
#
# COMPACT_ATOMS: atom_id res chain seq x y z
N MET A 1 10.65 -3.60 62.95
CA MET A 1 11.07 -2.56 63.93
C MET A 1 12.27 -1.86 63.30
N LYS A 2 12.34 -0.56 63.03
CA LYS A 2 11.74 0.65 63.62
C LYS A 2 11.39 1.66 62.51
N ASN A 3 10.31 2.41 62.74
CA ASN A 3 9.99 3.69 62.11
C ASN A 3 10.98 4.79 62.55
N LEU A 4 11.17 5.81 61.71
CA LEU A 4 11.07 7.27 62.02
C LEU A 4 11.40 8.05 60.71
N ASN A 5 10.43 8.56 59.95
CA ASN A 5 9.69 9.83 60.01
C ASN A 5 10.45 11.16 59.80
N PHE A 6 9.95 11.89 58.79
CA PHE A 6 9.82 13.35 58.64
C PHE A 6 10.98 14.21 58.07
N LYS A 7 10.78 14.75 56.86
CA LYS A 7 10.35 16.16 56.64
C LYS A 7 10.11 16.47 55.15
N ARG A 8 9.00 17.18 54.89
CA ARG A 8 8.61 17.80 53.60
C ARG A 8 9.52 18.98 53.28
N THR A 9 9.86 19.13 51.99
CA THR A 9 10.11 20.44 51.36
C THR A 9 9.52 20.40 49.95
N TYR A 10 8.57 21.30 49.69
CA TYR A 10 8.10 21.64 48.34
C TYR A 10 9.08 22.65 47.74
N LEU A 11 9.47 22.46 46.48
CA LEU A 11 9.91 23.55 45.62
C LEU A 11 9.48 23.27 44.17
N LEU A 12 8.76 24.24 43.60
CA LEU A 12 8.29 24.31 42.22
C LEU A 12 9.46 24.23 41.22
N GLY A 13 9.22 23.64 40.05
CA GLY A 13 10.16 23.69 38.92
C GLY A 13 9.58 23.16 37.60
N LEU A 14 8.78 24.01 36.94
CA LEU A 14 8.54 24.11 35.49
C LEU A 14 8.17 22.81 34.73
N THR A 15 6.86 22.55 34.66
CA THR A 15 6.25 21.76 33.58
C THR A 15 6.36 22.55 32.26
N PHE A 16 7.19 22.09 31.34
CA PHE A 16 7.14 22.53 29.95
C PHE A 16 5.93 21.86 29.28
N VAL A 17 4.79 22.56 29.25
CA VAL A 17 3.63 22.15 28.45
C VAL A 17 3.94 22.56 27.01
N ALA A 18 4.45 21.62 26.22
CA ALA A 18 4.47 21.77 24.77
C ALA A 18 3.02 21.63 24.28
N VAL A 19 2.40 22.76 23.95
CA VAL A 19 1.10 22.78 23.28
C VAL A 19 1.31 22.28 21.86
N LEU A 20 1.09 20.99 21.62
CA LEU A 20 0.86 20.49 20.27
C LEU A 20 -0.51 21.01 19.85
N GLN A 21 -0.53 22.02 18.98
CA GLN A 21 -1.75 22.44 18.32
C GLN A 21 -2.19 21.33 17.37
N SER A 22 -3.19 20.55 17.80
CA SER A 22 -3.97 19.68 16.93
C SER A 22 -4.97 20.57 16.18
N CYS A 23 -4.79 20.71 14.87
CA CYS A 23 -5.70 21.45 14.01
C CYS A 23 -6.92 20.58 13.66
N SER A 24 -7.94 20.59 14.51
CA SER A 24 -9.32 20.40 14.06
C SER A 24 -9.96 21.78 13.97
N LYS A 25 -10.42 22.17 12.77
CA LYS A 25 -11.43 23.21 12.63
C LYS A 25 -12.73 22.52 12.24
N ASP A 26 -13.53 22.21 13.24
CA ASP A 26 -14.96 22.02 13.09
C ASP A 26 -15.59 23.40 12.89
N THR A 27 -16.21 23.63 11.73
CA THR A 27 -17.14 24.75 11.55
C THR A 27 -18.50 24.18 11.17
N ASP A 28 -19.36 24.09 12.18
CA ASP A 28 -20.81 24.03 12.06
C ASP A 28 -21.33 25.32 11.40
N SER A 29 -22.14 25.17 10.36
CA SER A 29 -23.21 26.13 10.05
C SER A 29 -24.32 25.45 9.25
N LEU A 30 -25.52 25.47 9.83
CA LEU A 30 -26.77 24.89 9.36
C LEU A 30 -27.40 25.68 8.20
N GLU A 31 -27.98 24.89 7.27
CA GLU A 31 -29.17 25.09 6.43
C GLU A 31 -29.33 26.34 5.54
N GLN A 32 -29.48 26.12 4.22
CA GLN A 32 -30.77 26.32 3.53
C GLN A 32 -30.83 25.58 2.16
N GLN A 33 -31.93 24.86 1.92
CA GLN A 33 -32.25 24.14 0.67
C GLN A 33 -32.67 25.08 -0.47
N THR A 34 -32.29 24.77 -1.71
CA THR A 34 -33.16 24.91 -2.90
C THR A 34 -32.63 24.00 -4.04
N GLU A 35 -33.48 23.09 -4.55
CA GLU A 35 -33.28 22.31 -5.79
C GLU A 35 -33.70 23.13 -7.02
N VAL A 36 -32.87 23.12 -8.08
CA VAL A 36 -33.32 22.99 -9.49
C VAL A 36 -32.18 22.30 -10.28
N ALA A 37 -32.53 21.29 -11.07
CA ALA A 37 -31.65 20.52 -11.93
C ALA A 37 -31.37 21.23 -13.27
N GLU A 38 -30.13 21.16 -13.77
CA GLU A 38 -29.79 20.73 -15.14
C GLU A 38 -28.26 20.66 -15.34
N ALA A 39 -27.83 19.78 -16.23
CA ALA A 39 -26.46 19.33 -16.43
C ALA A 39 -25.52 20.44 -16.91
N GLN A 40 -24.37 20.59 -16.25
CA GLN A 40 -23.28 21.44 -16.71
C GLN A 40 -21.93 20.80 -16.40
N GLU A 41 -21.07 20.77 -17.43
CA GLU A 41 -19.67 20.34 -17.42
C GLU A 41 -18.95 20.64 -16.11
N LEU A 42 -18.21 19.65 -15.61
CA LEU A 42 -17.27 19.77 -14.49
C LEU A 42 -16.11 20.71 -14.86
N ALA A 43 -16.40 22.01 -14.87
CA ALA A 43 -15.39 23.06 -14.78
C ALA A 43 -14.87 23.04 -13.34
N ILE A 44 -13.72 22.40 -13.14
CA ILE A 44 -12.95 22.51 -11.90
C ILE A 44 -12.59 23.99 -11.76
N SER A 45 -13.23 24.68 -10.81
CA SER A 45 -12.98 26.08 -10.53
C SER A 45 -11.50 26.31 -10.24
N GLU A 46 -10.91 27.28 -10.93
CA GLU A 46 -9.55 27.81 -10.79
C GLU A 46 -9.33 28.55 -9.44
N ALA A 47 -9.79 27.98 -8.34
CA ALA A 47 -9.72 28.55 -6.99
C ALA A 47 -8.86 27.70 -6.02
N PHE A 48 -7.99 26.83 -6.54
CA PHE A 48 -7.05 26.02 -5.74
C PHE A 48 -5.59 26.49 -5.82
N GLU A 49 -5.35 27.71 -6.32
CA GLU A 49 -4.09 28.41 -6.11
C GLU A 49 -4.25 29.35 -4.92
N ASN A 50 -4.05 28.83 -3.71
CA ASN A 50 -3.46 29.57 -2.58
C ASN A 50 -3.23 28.60 -1.42
N GLU A 51 -1.95 28.24 -1.26
CA GLU A 51 -1.26 27.96 0.01
C GLU A 51 -2.02 27.18 1.10
N LEU A 52 -1.96 25.84 1.01
CA LEU A 52 -1.85 25.01 2.21
C LEU A 52 -0.37 24.90 2.61
N TYR A 53 0.22 26.03 3.02
CA TYR A 53 1.45 26.05 3.82
C TYR A 53 1.06 26.06 5.31
N GLU A 54 0.36 25.04 5.80
CA GLU A 54 0.02 24.99 7.22
C GLU A 54 0.40 23.64 7.84
N CYS A 55 1.36 23.73 8.78
CA CYS A 55 1.90 22.72 9.68
C CYS A 55 2.94 21.75 9.07
N GLY A 56 4.22 22.08 9.28
CA GLY A 56 5.41 21.33 8.83
C GLY A 56 5.67 19.99 9.53
N TYR A 57 4.65 19.33 10.05
CA TYR A 57 4.77 18.01 10.64
C TYR A 57 3.56 17.14 10.28
N VAL A 58 3.81 16.04 9.58
CA VAL A 58 2.78 15.04 9.25
C VAL A 58 2.48 14.16 10.47
N ASP A 59 3.46 13.34 10.89
CA ASP A 59 3.46 12.50 12.09
C ASP A 59 4.85 11.85 12.29
N GLY A 60 4.97 10.91 13.23
CA GLY A 60 6.23 10.28 13.62
C GLY A 60 6.88 9.39 12.56
N ASN A 61 6.21 9.10 11.44
CA ASN A 61 6.77 8.31 10.35
C ASN A 61 7.49 9.17 9.29
N TRP A 62 7.41 10.49 9.40
CA TRP A 62 7.99 11.44 8.44
C TRP A 62 8.98 12.38 9.13
N SER A 63 9.82 13.05 8.35
CA SER A 63 10.69 14.11 8.85
C SER A 63 9.89 15.20 9.57
N SER A 64 10.50 15.81 10.59
CA SER A 64 9.90 16.92 11.34
C SER A 64 9.71 18.22 10.52
N THR A 65 10.15 18.22 9.25
CA THR A 65 9.96 19.32 8.29
C THR A 65 9.01 18.95 7.15
N ALA A 66 8.51 17.70 7.12
CA ALA A 66 7.61 17.24 6.09
C ALA A 66 6.16 17.71 6.36
N TYR A 67 5.42 17.98 5.30
CA TYR A 67 4.03 18.47 5.36
C TYR A 67 3.13 17.74 4.38
N LEU A 68 1.82 17.75 4.68
CA LEU A 68 0.80 17.18 3.80
C LEU A 68 0.47 18.12 2.64
N SER A 69 0.27 17.53 1.46
CA SER A 69 -0.14 18.22 0.25
C SER A 69 -1.26 17.43 -0.42
N SER A 70 -2.20 18.16 -1.04
CA SER A 70 -3.23 17.56 -1.90
C SER A 70 -2.73 17.27 -3.32
N SER A 71 -1.51 17.71 -3.67
CA SER A 71 -0.91 17.54 -5.00
C SER A 71 0.47 16.90 -4.96
N ILE A 72 0.83 16.26 -6.07
CA ILE A 72 2.16 15.72 -6.35
C ILE A 72 2.55 16.02 -7.80
N GLY A 73 3.77 16.52 -8.01
CA GLY A 73 4.21 16.96 -9.33
C GLY A 73 3.23 17.94 -9.98
N THR A 74 2.87 17.66 -11.24
CA THR A 74 1.88 18.40 -12.03
C THR A 74 0.44 17.99 -11.71
N SER A 75 -0.55 18.79 -12.13
CA SER A 75 -1.97 18.45 -11.98
C SER A 75 -2.35 17.13 -12.66
N SER A 76 -1.75 16.82 -13.83
CA SER A 76 -1.96 15.54 -14.52
C SER A 76 -1.45 14.35 -13.71
N GLU A 77 -0.32 14.51 -13.02
CA GLU A 77 0.26 13.47 -12.15
C GLU A 77 -0.57 13.25 -10.89
N THR A 78 -1.03 14.34 -10.28
CA THR A 78 -1.96 14.29 -9.14
C THR A 78 -3.26 13.58 -9.54
N ASN A 79 -3.88 13.99 -10.66
CA ASN A 79 -5.10 13.38 -11.17
C ASN A 79 -4.91 11.91 -11.52
N PHE A 80 -3.75 11.55 -12.07
CA PHE A 80 -3.39 10.16 -12.33
C PHE A 80 -3.41 9.33 -11.05
N MET A 81 -2.70 9.76 -10.00
CA MET A 81 -2.64 9.04 -8.73
C MET A 81 -4.02 8.91 -8.06
N GLN A 82 -4.81 9.98 -8.04
CA GLN A 82 -6.17 9.94 -7.48
C GLN A 82 -7.12 9.02 -8.28
N THR A 83 -6.98 9.02 -9.61
CA THR A 83 -7.72 8.10 -10.48
C THR A 83 -7.34 6.65 -10.19
N GLN A 84 -6.04 6.35 -10.03
CA GLN A 84 -5.59 5.00 -9.71
C GLN A 84 -6.10 4.55 -8.33
N ASN A 85 -6.05 5.40 -7.32
CA ASN A 85 -6.61 5.11 -5.99
C ASN A 85 -8.09 4.68 -6.09
N SER A 86 -8.87 5.41 -6.89
CA SER A 86 -10.29 5.11 -7.14
C SER A 86 -10.50 3.80 -7.90
N LYS A 87 -9.68 3.54 -8.92
CA LYS A 87 -9.74 2.29 -9.70
C LYS A 87 -9.34 1.07 -8.88
N ILE A 88 -8.30 1.17 -8.05
CA ILE A 88 -7.87 0.10 -7.16
C ILE A 88 -9.02 -0.25 -6.21
N ALA A 89 -9.61 0.75 -5.57
CA ALA A 89 -10.74 0.56 -4.67
C ALA A 89 -11.93 -0.13 -5.36
N ALA A 90 -12.24 0.30 -6.59
CA ALA A 90 -13.33 -0.28 -7.39
C ALA A 90 -13.09 -1.77 -7.74
N VAL A 91 -11.84 -2.17 -8.03
CA VAL A 91 -11.49 -3.59 -8.27
C VAL A 91 -11.82 -4.46 -7.05
N TRP A 92 -11.67 -3.90 -5.85
CA TRP A 92 -11.97 -4.59 -4.60
C TRP A 92 -13.40 -4.36 -4.10
N GLY A 93 -14.26 -3.72 -4.88
CA GLY A 93 -15.66 -3.47 -4.54
C GLY A 93 -15.84 -2.51 -3.36
N ARG A 94 -14.95 -1.53 -3.20
CA ARG A 94 -14.96 -0.59 -2.06
C ARG A 94 -14.77 0.87 -2.47
N PRO A 95 -15.16 1.83 -1.62
CA PRO A 95 -14.77 3.22 -1.76
C PRO A 95 -13.25 3.40 -1.62
N ALA A 96 -12.71 4.40 -2.32
CA ALA A 96 -11.33 4.82 -2.13
C ALA A 96 -11.14 5.41 -0.72
N VAL A 97 -9.95 5.19 -0.16
CA VAL A 97 -9.53 5.90 1.06
C VAL A 97 -8.89 7.24 0.69
N PRO A 98 -8.90 8.25 1.58
CA PRO A 98 -8.14 9.47 1.38
C PRO A 98 -6.68 9.18 1.02
N LEU A 99 -6.25 9.71 -0.12
CA LEU A 99 -4.87 9.74 -0.58
C LEU A 99 -4.35 11.17 -0.48
N SER A 100 -3.30 11.37 0.32
CA SER A 100 -2.59 12.64 0.43
C SER A 100 -1.11 12.43 0.14
N PHE A 101 -0.43 13.51 -0.22
CA PHE A 101 0.98 13.47 -0.57
C PHE A 101 1.82 14.10 0.54
N VAL A 102 3.07 13.65 0.66
CA VAL A 102 4.00 14.19 1.64
C VAL A 102 5.17 14.83 0.92
N LYS A 103 5.43 16.10 1.24
CA LYS A 103 6.51 16.92 0.68
C LYS A 103 7.42 17.41 1.79
N ASP A 104 8.67 17.65 1.46
CA ASP A 104 9.65 18.22 2.39
C ASP A 104 10.63 19.10 1.60
N ASN A 105 10.45 20.42 1.69
CA ASN A 105 11.31 21.37 0.98
C ASN A 105 12.72 21.43 1.59
N SER A 106 12.87 21.07 2.87
CA SER A 106 14.15 21.17 3.59
C SER A 106 14.99 19.91 3.38
N ASN A 107 14.34 18.75 3.26
CA ASN A 107 14.99 17.47 2.99
C ASN A 107 14.11 16.61 2.07
N PRO A 108 14.11 16.85 0.75
CA PRO A 108 13.21 16.15 -0.18
C PRO A 108 13.28 14.62 -0.08
N ASN A 109 14.47 14.07 0.12
CA ASN A 109 14.71 12.62 0.23
C ASN A 109 14.07 12.00 1.49
N SER A 110 13.68 12.78 2.49
CA SER A 110 12.98 12.28 3.68
C SER A 110 11.59 11.70 3.37
N THR A 111 11.05 12.04 2.19
CA THR A 111 9.75 11.57 1.70
C THR A 111 9.88 10.32 0.83
N TYR A 112 10.98 9.57 0.93
CA TYR A 112 11.14 8.29 0.23
C TYR A 112 10.37 7.19 0.96
N ASN A 113 9.04 7.32 1.04
CA ASN A 113 8.16 6.33 1.65
C ASN A 113 6.71 6.49 1.17
N ALA A 114 5.94 5.42 1.24
CA ALA A 114 4.49 5.43 1.13
C ALA A 114 3.94 4.61 2.30
N ILE A 115 2.85 5.07 2.92
CA ILE A 115 2.35 4.47 4.17
C ILE A 115 0.84 4.39 4.16
N SER A 116 0.36 3.18 4.36
CA SER A 116 -1.03 2.85 4.68
C SER A 116 -1.29 2.92 6.18
N TYR A 117 -2.22 3.77 6.61
CA TYR A 117 -2.58 3.90 8.02
C TYR A 117 -3.84 3.10 8.33
N GLY A 118 -3.83 2.35 9.43
CA GLY A 118 -5.01 1.61 9.91
C GLY A 118 -6.25 2.48 10.20
N SER A 119 -6.08 3.80 10.27
CA SER A 119 -7.18 4.78 10.38
C SER A 119 -7.91 5.04 9.05
N GLY A 120 -7.62 4.31 7.97
CA GLY A 120 -8.34 4.45 6.71
C GLY A 120 -7.79 5.53 5.77
N LYS A 121 -6.46 5.69 5.65
CA LYS A 121 -5.83 6.70 4.77
C LYS A 121 -4.47 6.24 4.26
N ILE A 122 -4.04 6.78 3.12
CA ILE A 122 -2.71 6.54 2.53
C ILE A 122 -1.98 7.87 2.38
N TYR A 123 -0.73 7.91 2.84
CA TYR A 123 0.19 9.01 2.59
C TYR A 123 1.32 8.58 1.66
N TYR A 124 1.55 9.34 0.60
CA TYR A 124 2.49 8.99 -0.45
C TYR A 124 3.54 10.09 -0.63
N GLY A 125 4.81 9.76 -0.40
CA GLY A 125 5.89 10.74 -0.42
C GLY A 125 6.35 11.15 -1.82
N GLU A 126 6.82 12.39 -1.97
CA GLU A 126 7.24 12.94 -3.25
C GLU A 126 8.54 12.33 -3.79
N ALA A 127 9.50 12.00 -2.93
CA ALA A 127 10.76 11.40 -3.37
C ALA A 127 10.57 9.98 -3.91
N ILE A 128 9.78 9.15 -3.23
CA ILE A 128 9.45 7.80 -3.73
C ILE A 128 8.65 7.87 -5.03
N TYR A 129 7.72 8.83 -5.15
CA TYR A 129 6.95 9.04 -6.37
C TYR A 129 7.84 9.38 -7.56
N ASN A 130 8.78 10.30 -7.38
CA ASN A 130 9.70 10.71 -8.44
C ASN A 130 10.66 9.58 -8.84
N ALA A 131 11.15 8.80 -7.87
CA ALA A 131 11.99 7.64 -8.14
C ALA A 131 11.25 6.55 -8.92
N ALA A 132 10.02 6.22 -8.52
CA ALA A 132 9.17 5.27 -9.23
C ALA A 132 8.79 5.78 -10.63
N LYS A 133 8.44 7.06 -10.75
CA LYS A 133 8.14 7.71 -12.05
C LYS A 133 9.30 7.59 -13.03
N ALA A 134 10.55 7.72 -12.57
CA ALA A 134 11.74 7.58 -13.41
C ALA A 134 11.87 6.17 -14.02
N GLN A 135 11.25 5.15 -13.42
CA GLN A 135 11.18 3.78 -13.93
C GLN A 135 9.90 3.50 -14.76
N GLY A 136 9.01 4.49 -14.85
CA GLY A 136 7.72 4.43 -15.53
C GLY A 136 6.54 4.51 -14.58
N GLN A 137 5.45 5.13 -15.02
CA GLN A 137 4.27 5.39 -14.16
C GLN A 137 3.66 4.14 -13.52
N ILE A 138 3.82 2.97 -14.14
CA ILE A 138 3.33 1.71 -13.59
C ILE A 138 3.97 1.35 -12.24
N ALA A 139 5.20 1.82 -11.94
CA ALA A 139 5.81 1.62 -10.63
C ALA A 139 5.01 2.33 -9.53
N ASN A 140 4.58 3.59 -9.76
CA ASN A 140 3.70 4.31 -8.83
C ASN A 140 2.35 3.61 -8.64
N VAL A 141 1.82 3.00 -9.71
CA VAL A 141 0.58 2.22 -9.64
C VAL A 141 0.74 0.99 -8.75
N MET A 142 1.86 0.28 -8.89
CA MET A 142 2.16 -0.90 -8.07
C MET A 142 2.26 -0.53 -6.58
N ILE A 143 3.02 0.52 -6.26
CA ILE A 143 3.17 1.00 -4.87
C ILE A 143 1.81 1.39 -4.30
N LEU A 144 1.02 2.19 -5.03
CA LEU A 144 -0.29 2.59 -4.54
C LEU A 144 -1.25 1.40 -4.35
N ALA A 145 -1.20 0.40 -5.23
CA ALA A 145 -2.00 -0.81 -5.09
C ALA A 145 -1.55 -1.67 -3.90
N HIS A 146 -0.25 -1.70 -3.60
CA HIS A 146 0.31 -2.31 -2.41
C HIS A 146 -0.17 -1.59 -1.13
N GLU A 147 -0.08 -0.27 -1.08
CA GLU A 147 -0.58 0.50 0.08
C GLU A 147 -2.10 0.32 0.29
N PHE A 148 -2.87 0.23 -0.80
CA PHE A 148 -4.30 -0.07 -0.71
C PHE A 148 -4.57 -1.49 -0.24
N ALA A 149 -3.72 -2.47 -0.57
CA ALA A 149 -3.86 -3.83 -0.07
C ALA A 149 -3.76 -3.89 1.45
N HIS A 150 -2.89 -3.08 2.07
CA HIS A 150 -2.88 -2.92 3.51
C HIS A 150 -4.20 -2.36 4.06
N GLN A 151 -4.90 -1.48 3.34
CA GLN A 151 -6.25 -1.03 3.75
C GLN A 151 -7.27 -2.17 3.74
N LEU A 152 -7.16 -3.12 2.80
CA LEU A 152 -7.98 -4.34 2.80
C LEU A 152 -7.65 -5.20 4.02
N GLN A 153 -6.36 -5.37 4.32
CA GLN A 153 -5.89 -6.10 5.51
C GLN A 153 -6.41 -5.50 6.80
N PHE A 154 -6.31 -4.18 6.99
CA PHE A 154 -6.84 -3.50 8.17
C PHE A 154 -8.37 -3.63 8.29
N THR A 155 -9.09 -3.59 7.16
CA THR A 155 -10.56 -3.63 7.17
C THR A 155 -11.10 -5.03 7.45
N TYR A 156 -10.48 -6.06 6.86
CA TYR A 156 -11.00 -7.42 6.88
C TYR A 156 -10.26 -8.35 7.84
N GLY A 157 -9.18 -7.88 8.47
CA GLY A 157 -8.35 -8.71 9.35
C GLY A 157 -7.49 -9.71 8.58
N TYR A 158 -7.07 -9.37 7.35
CA TYR A 158 -6.08 -10.14 6.58
C TYR A 158 -4.65 -9.75 6.99
N PRO A 159 -3.63 -10.55 6.65
CA PRO A 159 -3.70 -11.90 6.03
C PRO A 159 -4.38 -12.93 6.95
N SER A 160 -5.10 -13.90 6.39
CA SER A 160 -5.59 -15.06 7.16
C SER A 160 -4.44 -15.92 7.71
N LYS A 161 -3.25 -15.80 7.11
CA LYS A 161 -2.03 -16.42 7.60
C LYS A 161 -1.27 -15.51 8.56
N ASN A 162 -1.24 -15.90 9.84
CA ASN A 162 -0.43 -15.23 10.84
C ASN A 162 1.02 -15.74 10.85
N GLU A 163 1.97 -14.81 10.74
CA GLU A 163 3.40 -15.04 10.93
C GLU A 163 3.93 -14.10 12.02
N SER A 164 5.04 -14.46 12.68
CA SER A 164 5.66 -13.60 13.70
C SER A 164 6.38 -12.37 13.13
N THR A 165 6.37 -12.22 11.80
CA THR A 165 6.97 -11.13 11.06
C THR A 165 5.95 -10.51 10.11
N ALA A 166 6.21 -9.30 9.61
CA ALA A 166 5.37 -8.59 8.64
C ALA A 166 5.25 -9.31 7.28
N ARG A 167 6.11 -10.29 7.00
CA ARG A 167 6.27 -10.95 5.70
C ARG A 167 4.95 -11.41 5.07
N ALA A 168 4.07 -12.07 5.82
CA ALA A 168 2.81 -12.54 5.24
C ALA A 168 1.95 -11.39 4.70
N ALA A 169 1.85 -10.30 5.47
CA ALA A 169 1.07 -9.12 5.09
C ALA A 169 1.70 -8.41 3.87
N GLU A 170 3.01 -8.22 3.88
CA GLU A 170 3.76 -7.58 2.79
C GLU A 170 3.67 -8.36 1.47
N LEU A 171 3.85 -9.68 1.53
CA LEU A 171 3.77 -10.52 0.34
C LEU A 171 2.35 -10.61 -0.21
N GLU A 172 1.33 -10.67 0.64
CA GLU A 172 -0.03 -10.58 0.17
C GLU A 172 -0.31 -9.23 -0.48
N ALA A 173 0.18 -8.12 0.08
CA ALA A 173 0.04 -6.79 -0.50
C ALA A 173 0.72 -6.69 -1.88
N ASP A 174 1.91 -7.27 -2.04
CA ASP A 174 2.57 -7.43 -3.35
C ASP A 174 1.71 -8.25 -4.33
N GLY A 175 1.10 -9.32 -3.86
CA GLY A 175 0.18 -10.14 -4.65
C GLY A 175 -1.07 -9.36 -5.08
N MET A 176 -1.71 -8.62 -4.18
CA MET A 176 -2.88 -7.80 -4.50
C MET A 176 -2.53 -6.69 -5.50
N ALA A 177 -1.32 -6.12 -5.43
CA ALA A 177 -0.82 -5.20 -6.43
C ALA A 177 -0.67 -5.88 -7.80
N GLY A 178 -0.05 -7.07 -7.86
CA GLY A 178 0.06 -7.87 -9.08
C GLY A 178 -1.32 -8.22 -9.68
N TYR A 179 -2.28 -8.56 -8.83
CA TYR A 179 -3.67 -8.82 -9.20
C TYR A 179 -4.30 -7.58 -9.86
N TYR A 180 -4.23 -6.41 -9.22
CA TYR A 180 -4.74 -5.16 -9.78
C TYR A 180 -4.12 -4.84 -11.14
N LEU A 181 -2.82 -5.08 -11.31
CA LEU A 181 -2.13 -4.83 -12.57
C LEU A 181 -2.65 -5.73 -13.71
N ARG A 182 -3.04 -6.97 -13.42
CA ARG A 182 -3.62 -7.91 -14.38
C ARG A 182 -5.07 -7.60 -14.72
N ARG A 183 -5.89 -7.26 -13.71
CA ARG A 183 -7.35 -7.24 -13.85
C ARG A 183 -7.82 -6.38 -15.04
N PRO A 184 -8.78 -6.83 -15.86
CA PRO A 184 -9.31 -6.05 -16.98
C PRO A 184 -9.93 -4.72 -16.56
N ASN A 185 -10.59 -4.69 -15.39
CA ASN A 185 -11.12 -3.48 -14.77
C ASN A 185 -10.10 -2.73 -13.89
N GLY A 186 -8.88 -3.27 -13.75
CA GLY A 186 -7.75 -2.65 -13.05
C GLY A 186 -6.82 -1.90 -14.01
N TYR A 187 -5.52 -2.21 -13.96
CA TYR A 187 -4.54 -1.63 -14.88
C TYR A 187 -4.48 -2.33 -16.25
N ASN A 188 -5.09 -3.51 -16.36
CA ASN A 188 -5.32 -4.26 -17.60
C ASN A 188 -4.05 -4.59 -18.39
N LYS A 189 -3.07 -5.24 -17.74
CA LYS A 189 -1.87 -5.77 -18.39
C LYS A 189 -2.01 -7.26 -18.65
N THR A 190 -1.83 -7.66 -19.90
CA THR A 190 -2.09 -9.03 -20.36
C THR A 190 -0.84 -9.88 -20.50
N SER A 191 0.35 -9.28 -20.42
CA SER A 191 1.64 -9.99 -20.32
C SER A 191 2.43 -9.47 -19.13
N PHE A 192 3.15 -10.37 -18.47
CA PHE A 192 3.92 -10.04 -17.28
C PHE A 192 5.12 -9.14 -17.58
N SER A 193 5.75 -9.28 -18.74
CA SER A 193 6.80 -8.38 -19.23
C SER A 193 6.38 -6.90 -19.21
N GLN A 194 5.09 -6.58 -19.40
CA GLN A 194 4.57 -5.22 -19.38
C GLN A 194 4.58 -4.56 -18.00
N ILE A 195 4.77 -5.36 -16.94
CA ILE A 195 4.75 -4.92 -15.54
C ILE A 195 6.08 -5.11 -14.83
N ALA A 196 7.08 -5.64 -15.53
CA ALA A 196 8.30 -6.08 -14.89
C ALA A 196 9.14 -4.92 -14.33
N THR A 197 9.05 -3.71 -14.89
CA THR A 197 9.68 -2.50 -14.29
C THR A 197 8.99 -2.04 -13.00
N ALA A 198 7.68 -2.25 -12.85
CA ALA A 198 6.96 -1.94 -11.61
C ALA A 198 7.40 -2.85 -10.45
N TYR A 199 7.86 -4.04 -10.81
CA TYR A 199 8.22 -5.12 -9.91
C TYR A 199 9.60 -4.96 -9.27
N GLU A 200 10.56 -4.35 -9.96
CA GLU A 200 11.88 -4.06 -9.37
C GLU A 200 11.77 -3.14 -8.18
N PHE A 201 10.77 -2.26 -8.17
CA PHE A 201 10.48 -1.43 -7.03
C PHE A 201 10.10 -2.27 -5.80
N ALA A 202 9.17 -3.23 -5.96
CA ALA A 202 8.79 -4.16 -4.89
C ALA A 202 9.99 -4.97 -4.39
N ALA A 203 10.80 -5.47 -5.34
CA ALA A 203 12.00 -6.23 -5.06
C ALA A 203 13.05 -5.43 -4.27
N SER A 204 13.12 -4.11 -4.50
CA SER A 204 14.07 -3.20 -3.85
C SER A 204 13.74 -2.92 -2.38
N ILE A 205 12.49 -3.11 -1.96
CA ILE A 205 12.05 -2.96 -0.56
C ILE A 205 12.24 -4.26 0.25
N GLY A 206 12.53 -5.39 -0.42
CA GLY A 206 12.83 -6.64 0.27
C GLY A 206 14.08 -6.54 1.16
N ASP A 207 14.10 -7.31 2.26
CA ASP A 207 15.21 -7.32 3.21
C ASP A 207 15.72 -8.74 3.50
N ASN A 208 16.95 -8.84 4.02
CA ASN A 208 17.56 -10.12 4.39
C ASN A 208 17.46 -10.43 5.90
N ASN A 209 16.81 -9.57 6.68
CA ASN A 209 16.73 -9.70 8.14
C ASN A 209 15.54 -10.58 8.56
N THR A 210 15.60 -11.86 8.20
CA THR A 210 14.47 -12.80 8.26
C THR A 210 13.89 -13.09 9.64
N THR A 211 14.57 -12.71 10.72
CA THR A 211 14.11 -12.91 12.11
C THR A 211 13.57 -11.64 12.75
N SER A 212 13.67 -10.49 12.08
CA SER A 212 13.09 -9.23 12.55
C SER A 212 11.56 -9.27 12.47
N PRO A 213 10.84 -8.75 13.48
CA PRO A 213 9.40 -8.55 13.36
C PRO A 213 9.01 -7.73 12.12
N GLY A 214 9.85 -6.77 11.72
CA GLY A 214 9.68 -5.97 10.50
C GLY A 214 10.27 -6.62 9.24
N HIS A 215 10.46 -7.95 9.19
CA HIS A 215 10.92 -8.61 7.97
C HIS A 215 9.81 -8.60 6.91
N HIS A 216 10.05 -7.96 5.77
CA HIS A 216 9.08 -7.79 4.68
C HIS A 216 9.06 -8.97 3.69
N GLY A 217 10.02 -9.88 3.82
CA GLY A 217 10.31 -10.90 2.81
C GLY A 217 11.57 -10.56 2.04
N ARG A 218 12.26 -11.63 1.58
CA ARG A 218 13.42 -11.46 0.71
C ARG A 218 12.96 -10.96 -0.66
N SER A 219 13.85 -10.24 -1.35
CA SER A 219 13.58 -9.70 -2.69
C SER A 219 12.87 -10.73 -3.59
N TYR A 220 13.46 -11.91 -3.79
CA TYR A 220 12.89 -12.97 -4.62
C TYR A 220 11.51 -13.54 -4.14
N GLN A 221 11.16 -13.39 -2.86
CA GLN A 221 9.85 -13.78 -2.34
C GLN A 221 8.79 -12.75 -2.71
N ARG A 222 9.10 -11.47 -2.54
CA ARG A 222 8.27 -10.34 -3.00
C ARG A 222 7.99 -10.46 -4.49
N ARG A 223 9.04 -10.82 -5.22
CA ARG A 223 9.00 -11.09 -6.64
C ARG A 223 8.01 -12.21 -7.02
N SER A 224 8.09 -13.36 -6.35
CA SER A 224 7.17 -14.48 -6.56
C SER A 224 5.72 -14.13 -6.17
N ALA A 225 5.54 -13.32 -5.12
CA ALA A 225 4.23 -12.86 -4.67
C ALA A 225 3.52 -12.00 -5.72
N VAL A 226 4.21 -11.03 -6.33
CA VAL A 226 3.66 -10.23 -7.44
C VAL A 226 3.24 -11.13 -8.60
N ARG A 227 4.08 -12.10 -9.00
CA ARG A 227 3.76 -13.03 -10.09
C ARG A 227 2.55 -13.89 -9.78
N LEU A 228 2.46 -14.46 -8.58
CA LEU A 228 1.29 -15.22 -8.14
C LEU A 228 0.01 -14.36 -8.19
N GLY A 229 0.08 -13.13 -7.67
CA GLY A 229 -1.00 -12.16 -7.74
C GLY A 229 -1.45 -11.85 -9.17
N PHE A 230 -0.50 -11.63 -10.07
CA PHE A 230 -0.76 -11.40 -11.49
C PHE A 230 -1.46 -12.59 -12.15
N LEU A 231 -1.05 -13.82 -11.85
CA LEU A 231 -1.72 -15.03 -12.33
C LEU A 231 -3.14 -15.15 -11.78
N LEU A 232 -3.33 -14.88 -10.48
CA LEU A 232 -4.67 -14.86 -9.86
C LEU A 232 -5.59 -13.80 -10.50
N GLY A 233 -5.04 -12.69 -10.98
CA GLY A 233 -5.79 -11.64 -11.67
C GLY A 233 -6.42 -12.06 -13.01
N ALA A 234 -6.09 -13.24 -13.54
CA ALA A 234 -6.82 -13.86 -14.64
C ALA A 234 -8.26 -14.26 -14.24
N TYR A 235 -8.53 -14.37 -12.94
CA TYR A 235 -9.82 -14.72 -12.36
C TYR A 235 -10.43 -13.51 -11.63
N ASP A 236 -11.76 -13.50 -11.51
CA ASP A 236 -12.48 -12.47 -10.78
C ASP A 236 -12.64 -12.89 -9.31
N LEU A 237 -11.74 -12.40 -8.48
CA LEU A 237 -11.67 -12.65 -7.04
C LEU A 237 -12.03 -11.39 -6.26
N ASN A 238 -12.87 -11.54 -5.24
CA ASN A 238 -12.99 -10.53 -4.18
C ASN A 238 -11.85 -10.68 -3.16
N ALA A 239 -11.75 -9.75 -2.21
CA ALA A 239 -10.65 -9.74 -1.24
C ALA A 239 -10.53 -11.05 -0.42
N ALA A 240 -11.65 -11.64 0.02
CA ALA A 240 -11.65 -12.90 0.79
C ALA A 240 -11.16 -14.09 -0.03
N SER A 241 -11.68 -14.22 -1.26
CA SER A 241 -11.25 -15.29 -2.18
C SER A 241 -9.81 -15.10 -2.65
N PHE A 242 -9.32 -13.85 -2.74
CA PHE A 242 -7.91 -13.57 -3.04
C PHE A 242 -7.01 -14.02 -1.89
N ASP A 243 -7.26 -13.57 -0.65
CA ASP A 243 -6.48 -13.94 0.54
C ASP A 243 -6.35 -15.47 0.66
N TYR A 244 -7.48 -16.18 0.58
CA TYR A 244 -7.49 -17.64 0.63
C TYR A 244 -6.63 -18.27 -0.47
N ASN A 245 -6.86 -17.88 -1.73
CA ASN A 245 -6.14 -18.49 -2.86
C ASN A 245 -4.65 -18.14 -2.81
N PHE A 246 -4.30 -16.90 -2.47
CA PHE A 246 -2.92 -16.46 -2.34
C PHE A 246 -2.18 -17.34 -1.32
N PHE A 247 -2.72 -17.53 -0.11
CA PHE A 247 -2.05 -18.34 0.92
C PHE A 247 -2.08 -19.86 0.65
N TYR A 248 -3.11 -20.36 -0.03
CA TYR A 248 -3.17 -21.75 -0.47
C TYR A 248 -1.99 -22.09 -1.39
N TYR A 249 -1.66 -21.22 -2.36
CA TYR A 249 -0.53 -21.43 -3.25
C TYR A 249 0.81 -20.99 -2.65
N TYR A 250 0.84 -19.95 -1.83
CA TYR A 250 2.04 -19.46 -1.13
C TYR A 250 2.78 -20.56 -0.38
N ASN A 251 2.07 -21.39 0.40
CA ASN A 251 2.69 -22.50 1.12
C ASN A 251 3.24 -23.58 0.16
N GLY A 252 2.50 -23.85 -0.92
CA GLY A 252 2.96 -24.75 -1.98
C GLY A 252 4.24 -24.26 -2.66
N VAL A 253 4.36 -22.95 -2.90
CA VAL A 253 5.55 -22.33 -3.48
C VAL A 253 6.73 -22.35 -2.51
N LEU A 254 6.53 -22.00 -1.24
CA LEU A 254 7.63 -21.90 -0.27
C LEU A 254 8.23 -23.24 0.16
N ASN A 255 7.41 -24.28 0.33
CA ASN A 255 7.87 -25.53 0.93
C ASN A 255 7.17 -26.78 0.37
N GLY A 256 6.49 -26.66 -0.77
CA GLY A 256 5.78 -27.77 -1.41
C GLY A 256 4.53 -28.24 -0.67
N SER A 257 4.12 -27.56 0.42
CA SER A 257 2.99 -27.99 1.23
C SER A 257 1.71 -27.22 0.88
N TYR A 258 0.81 -27.86 0.13
CA TYR A 258 -0.58 -27.38 -0.06
C TYR A 258 -1.49 -27.82 1.10
N LYS A 259 -1.03 -27.61 2.35
CA LYS A 259 -1.67 -28.18 3.56
C LYS A 259 -3.00 -27.51 3.95
N GLN A 260 -3.45 -26.52 3.20
CA GLN A 260 -4.69 -25.82 3.48
C GLN A 260 -5.86 -26.60 2.88
N GLU A 261 -6.87 -26.89 3.69
CA GLU A 261 -8.07 -27.58 3.22
C GLU A 261 -8.78 -26.75 2.15
N LYS A 262 -9.39 -27.44 1.18
CA LYS A 262 -10.18 -26.78 0.14
C LYS A 262 -11.40 -26.12 0.79
N SER A 263 -11.48 -24.79 0.70
CA SER A 263 -12.61 -24.01 1.18
C SER A 263 -13.66 -23.78 0.09
N GLU A 264 -14.71 -23.03 0.41
CA GLU A 264 -15.69 -22.51 -0.55
C GLU A 264 -15.08 -21.64 -1.66
N TYR A 265 -13.88 -21.08 -1.43
CA TYR A 265 -13.15 -20.28 -2.43
C TYR A 265 -12.27 -21.13 -3.36
N PHE A 266 -12.22 -22.46 -3.17
CA PHE A 266 -11.46 -23.35 -4.05
C PHE A 266 -12.13 -23.46 -5.41
N ASN A 267 -11.38 -23.15 -6.47
CA ASN A 267 -11.81 -23.32 -7.85
C ASN A 267 -10.83 -24.29 -8.56
N ALA A 268 -11.36 -25.37 -9.13
CA ALA A 268 -10.54 -26.42 -9.76
C ALA A 268 -9.86 -25.97 -11.06
N GLU A 269 -10.48 -25.06 -11.82
CA GLU A 269 -9.88 -24.49 -13.03
C GLU A 269 -8.74 -23.54 -12.68
N LEU A 270 -8.96 -22.68 -11.68
CA LEU A 270 -7.93 -21.82 -11.11
C LEU A 270 -6.77 -22.64 -10.55
N ASP A 271 -7.03 -23.71 -9.79
CA ASP A 271 -5.97 -24.60 -9.27
C ASP A 271 -5.18 -25.26 -10.40
N LYS A 272 -5.84 -25.74 -11.45
CA LYS A 272 -5.15 -26.27 -12.62
C LYS A 272 -4.27 -25.21 -13.30
N TYR A 273 -4.78 -23.99 -13.43
CA TYR A 273 -4.05 -22.87 -14.02
C TYR A 273 -2.83 -22.49 -13.17
N ILE A 274 -2.99 -22.20 -11.88
CA ILE A 274 -1.86 -21.81 -11.02
C ILE A 274 -0.82 -22.95 -10.94
N ARG A 275 -1.26 -24.21 -10.87
CA ARG A 275 -0.34 -25.36 -10.85
C ARG A 275 0.47 -25.51 -12.12
N SER A 276 0.00 -25.04 -13.29
CA SER A 276 0.85 -25.05 -14.49
C SER A 276 2.06 -24.11 -14.36
N TYR A 277 2.02 -23.15 -13.43
CA TYR A 277 3.12 -22.23 -13.11
C TYR A 277 3.85 -22.58 -11.80
N ALA A 278 3.53 -23.69 -11.12
CA ALA A 278 4.09 -23.98 -9.79
C ALA A 278 5.62 -24.07 -9.77
N LYS A 279 6.23 -24.67 -10.81
CA LYS A 279 7.69 -24.74 -10.94
C LYS A 279 8.32 -23.36 -11.18
N GLU A 280 7.68 -22.52 -11.99
CA GLU A 280 8.11 -21.15 -12.25
C GLU A 280 8.10 -20.34 -10.94
N LEU A 281 6.96 -20.34 -10.24
CA LEU A 281 6.79 -19.65 -8.97
C LEU A 281 7.81 -20.12 -7.92
N GLN A 282 8.11 -21.42 -7.88
CA GLN A 282 9.12 -21.99 -6.99
C GLN A 282 10.53 -21.49 -7.34
N LYS A 283 10.93 -21.52 -8.62
CA LYS A 283 12.23 -20.98 -9.07
C LYS A 283 12.40 -19.52 -8.68
N ILE A 284 11.36 -18.70 -8.90
CA ILE A 284 11.35 -17.29 -8.48
C ILE A 284 11.54 -17.21 -6.96
N SER A 285 10.73 -17.95 -6.19
CA SER A 285 10.75 -17.89 -4.72
C SER A 285 12.02 -18.42 -4.05
N ASN A 286 12.86 -19.15 -4.78
CA ASN A 286 14.15 -19.64 -4.30
C ASN A 286 15.33 -18.78 -4.79
N GLY A 287 15.08 -17.78 -5.63
CA GLY A 287 16.13 -17.00 -6.29
C GLY A 287 16.90 -17.79 -7.36
N GLU A 288 16.30 -18.84 -7.91
CA GLU A 288 16.89 -19.68 -8.97
C GLU A 288 16.60 -19.14 -10.39
N MET A 289 15.68 -18.19 -10.52
CA MET A 289 15.37 -17.50 -11.77
C MET A 289 16.23 -16.23 -11.88
N SER A 290 16.91 -16.05 -13.02
CA SER A 290 17.66 -14.82 -13.29
C SER A 290 16.72 -13.64 -13.54
N ASP A 291 17.24 -12.42 -13.38
CA ASP A 291 16.51 -11.19 -13.72
C ASP A 291 16.03 -11.23 -15.19
N GLU A 292 16.92 -11.59 -16.12
CA GLU A 292 16.57 -11.69 -17.54
C GLU A 292 15.45 -12.71 -17.81
N GLU A 293 15.49 -13.89 -17.17
CA GLU A 293 14.41 -14.88 -17.31
C GLU A 293 13.10 -14.31 -16.76
N TYR A 294 13.16 -13.61 -15.62
CA TYR A 294 12.01 -13.01 -14.98
C TYR A 294 11.34 -11.90 -15.82
N PHE A 295 12.14 -10.99 -16.39
CA PHE A 295 11.66 -9.88 -17.21
C PHE A 295 10.97 -10.34 -18.51
N ASN A 296 11.29 -11.55 -18.96
CA ASN A 296 10.76 -12.14 -20.19
C ASN A 296 9.64 -13.17 -19.94
N LEU A 297 9.07 -13.23 -18.72
CA LEU A 297 7.90 -14.07 -18.45
C LEU A 297 6.66 -13.54 -19.19
N ASP A 298 5.86 -14.47 -19.71
CA ASP A 298 4.57 -14.20 -20.35
C ASP A 298 3.42 -14.11 -19.33
#